data_AF-A0A966RIR2-F1
#
_entry.id   AF-A0A966RIR2-F1
#
_cell.length_a   1.000
_cell.length_b   1.000
_cell.length_c   1.000
_cell.angle_alpha   90.00
_cell.angle_beta   90.00
_cell.angle_gamma   90.00
#
_symmetry.space_group_name_H-M   'P 1'
#
loop_
_entity.id
_entity.type
_entity.pdbx_description
1 polymer ?
#
loop_
_entity_poly.entity_id
_entity_poly.type
_entity_poly.pdbx_seq_one_letter_code
_entity_poly.pdbx_strand_id
1 'polypeptide(L)'
;MAYFKTPLLLFLLWVLILGLSVQYPIRYDSTQDQRYSLSPLAIEQLDKLDSTLRIDVFLTGELPASYRQFEKEVRVFLNQIQRHNKEVILSFNDPFSLGNEETVISEMQRYGMTPERVFEMQDGTRKESVIFPWIIVNYGKRSERIPLIDRQLGDTEEVVLQKGLQQLEYHLFDGIHKVSVESKSNIAFLTSHKTSESVLIADLLQSLKPYYNLASFDLKNPTLSPQNTLENLMRFPLLVISNPKEAFTSTEKYILDQYELQGGHLLWLVNGIEIDREQLFASSGTSYGLPLELELDDYFFQRGVRINKRMVKDLYCAPIVLANGEENQTQFIPYPWPYFPLSKPENTSLGNDLGPVLGQFVSPIDTLTNDLQKTILLTTSAFTQSIGPPVIIEIEEVTKDIVPAEYNESASILGVQVQGSSSSLFKNKIKPFEIKNYRNEGTVNSVYFSDGNLAENQTDKGNYLPLGYDKWTSNEYANKTFLMNVIHKLSNASQRIELRQKKWVLIPYDPLRISANAQSLKWILLFIPTLLGLLLGGLIYRLRSKHFGG
;
A
#
# COMPACT_ATOMS: atom_id res chain seq x y z
N MET A 1 5.06 -47.83 -51.63
CA MET A 1 5.55 -46.44 -51.41
C MET A 1 4.49 -45.46 -50.88
N ALA A 2 3.18 -45.65 -51.08
CA ALA A 2 2.16 -44.72 -50.56
C ALA A 2 2.02 -44.72 -49.02
N TYR A 3 2.30 -45.84 -48.36
CA TYR A 3 2.15 -46.01 -46.91
C TYR A 3 3.10 -45.19 -46.02
N PHE A 4 4.23 -44.71 -46.57
CA PHE A 4 5.15 -43.84 -45.85
C PHE A 4 4.86 -42.35 -46.04
N LYS A 5 4.08 -41.97 -47.05
CA LYS A 5 3.88 -40.56 -47.41
C LYS A 5 3.08 -39.80 -46.34
N THR A 6 1.96 -40.36 -45.87
CA THR A 6 1.13 -39.75 -44.82
C THR A 6 1.84 -39.63 -43.47
N PRO A 7 2.49 -40.67 -42.89
CA PRO A 7 3.21 -40.51 -41.63
C PRO A 7 4.44 -39.60 -41.76
N LEU A 8 5.14 -39.62 -42.90
CA LEU A 8 6.26 -38.71 -43.17
C LEU A 8 5.77 -37.26 -43.26
N LEU A 9 4.62 -37.00 -43.89
CA LEU A 9 4.05 -35.67 -44.03
C LEU A 9 3.54 -35.14 -42.68
N LEU A 10 2.94 -36.00 -41.85
CA LEU A 10 2.58 -35.65 -40.46
C LEU A 10 3.82 -35.38 -39.59
N PHE A 11 4.88 -36.16 -39.75
CA PHE A 11 6.15 -35.93 -39.05
C PHE A 11 6.79 -34.61 -39.48
N LEU A 12 6.84 -34.34 -40.80
CA LEU A 12 7.36 -33.07 -41.33
C LEU A 12 6.51 -31.88 -40.89
N LEU A 13 5.18 -32.02 -40.86
CA LEU A 13 4.28 -31.01 -40.32
C LEU A 13 4.53 -30.77 -38.83
N TRP A 14 4.74 -31.84 -38.05
CA TRP A 14 5.07 -31.72 -36.63
C TRP A 14 6.42 -31.04 -36.40
N VAL A 15 7.45 -31.38 -37.17
CA VAL A 15 8.76 -30.70 -37.16
C VAL A 15 8.61 -29.23 -37.57
N LEU A 16 7.78 -28.92 -38.57
CA LEU A 16 7.49 -27.55 -38.98
C LEU A 16 6.79 -26.78 -37.87
N ILE A 17 5.79 -27.36 -37.21
CA ILE A 17 5.08 -26.76 -36.08
C ILE A 17 6.05 -26.53 -34.91
N LEU A 18 6.94 -27.48 -34.61
CA LEU A 18 7.98 -27.30 -33.60
C LEU A 18 8.94 -26.18 -33.97
N GLY A 19 9.39 -26.10 -35.22
CA GLY A 19 10.25 -25.02 -35.70
C GLY A 19 9.58 -23.65 -35.61
N LEU A 20 8.32 -23.56 -36.03
CA LEU A 20 7.51 -22.34 -35.91
C LEU A 20 7.24 -21.96 -34.46
N SER A 21 7.04 -22.95 -33.57
CA SER A 21 6.86 -22.73 -32.13
C SER A 21 8.10 -22.15 -31.45
N VAL A 22 9.31 -22.41 -31.97
CA VAL A 22 10.55 -21.82 -31.46
C VAL A 22 10.67 -20.36 -31.91
N GLN A 23 10.26 -20.04 -33.13
CA GLN A 23 10.34 -18.68 -33.69
C GLN A 23 9.22 -17.76 -33.19
N TYR A 24 8.02 -18.31 -32.97
CA TYR A 24 6.85 -17.61 -32.48
C TYR A 24 6.34 -18.29 -31.20
N PRO A 25 6.97 -18.04 -30.04
CA PRO A 25 6.53 -18.61 -28.77
C PRO A 25 5.22 -17.96 -28.33
N ILE A 26 4.10 -18.41 -28.91
CA ILE A 26 2.75 -18.04 -28.48
C ILE A 26 2.53 -18.67 -27.10
N ARG A 27 2.39 -17.84 -26.07
CA ARG A 27 2.06 -18.29 -24.72
C ARG A 27 0.67 -17.78 -24.38
N TYR A 28 -0.22 -18.71 -24.03
CA TYR A 28 -1.55 -18.40 -23.52
C TYR A 28 -1.58 -18.72 -22.03
N ASP A 29 -1.89 -17.73 -21.21
CA ASP A 29 -2.06 -17.93 -19.78
C ASP A 29 -3.52 -18.33 -19.50
N SER A 30 -3.71 -19.59 -19.13
CA SER A 30 -5.03 -20.14 -18.79
C SER A 30 -5.33 -20.05 -17.28
N THR A 31 -4.48 -19.41 -16.48
CA THR A 31 -4.74 -19.25 -15.05
C THR A 31 -5.90 -18.29 -14.83
N GLN A 32 -6.76 -18.60 -13.85
CA GLN A 32 -7.95 -17.80 -13.54
C GLN A 32 -7.59 -16.35 -13.18
N ASP A 33 -6.41 -16.16 -12.57
CA ASP A 33 -5.91 -14.87 -12.09
C ASP A 33 -4.84 -14.24 -13.01
N GLN A 34 -4.60 -14.84 -14.18
CA GLN A 34 -3.60 -14.37 -15.15
C GLN A 34 -2.23 -14.08 -14.52
N ARG A 35 -1.84 -14.88 -13.53
CA ARG A 35 -0.61 -14.66 -12.74
C ARG A 35 0.66 -14.74 -13.58
N TYR A 36 0.61 -15.38 -14.74
CA TYR A 36 1.73 -15.52 -15.67
C TYR A 36 1.64 -14.57 -16.89
N SER A 37 0.82 -13.53 -16.80
CA SER A 37 0.70 -12.45 -17.78
C SER A 37 1.01 -11.10 -17.13
N LEU A 38 1.72 -10.22 -17.84
CA LEU A 38 1.92 -8.84 -17.40
C LEU A 38 0.61 -8.06 -17.53
N SER A 39 0.35 -7.16 -16.59
CA SER A 39 -0.78 -6.23 -16.71
C SER A 39 -0.57 -5.27 -17.89
N PRO A 40 -1.65 -4.69 -18.44
CA PRO A 40 -1.55 -3.68 -19.49
C PRO A 40 -0.66 -2.49 -19.10
N LEU A 41 -0.69 -2.09 -17.82
CA LEU A 41 0.14 -0.98 -17.35
C LEU A 41 1.61 -1.36 -17.26
N ALA A 42 1.93 -2.58 -16.79
CA ALA A 42 3.29 -3.10 -16.79
C ALA A 42 3.87 -3.05 -18.22
N ILE A 43 3.09 -3.49 -19.21
CA ILE A 43 3.46 -3.42 -20.64
C ILE A 43 3.71 -1.97 -21.07
N GLU A 44 2.79 -1.05 -20.77
CA GLU A 44 2.94 0.38 -21.11
C GLU A 44 4.19 1.00 -20.49
N GLN A 45 4.55 0.65 -19.25
CA GLN A 45 5.76 1.14 -18.60
C GLN A 45 7.03 0.56 -19.23
N LEU A 46 7.03 -0.72 -19.60
CA LEU A 46 8.18 -1.34 -20.29
C LEU A 46 8.39 -0.76 -21.68
N ASP A 47 7.32 -0.45 -22.40
CA ASP A 47 7.39 0.07 -23.77
C ASP A 47 7.93 1.52 -23.81
N LYS A 48 7.87 2.25 -22.68
CA LYS A 48 8.40 3.61 -22.52
C LYS A 48 9.88 3.65 -22.09
N LEU A 49 10.54 2.51 -21.92
CA LEU A 49 11.95 2.48 -21.54
C LEU A 49 12.82 2.85 -22.75
N ASP A 50 13.53 3.96 -22.64
CA ASP A 50 14.43 4.48 -23.69
C ASP A 50 15.89 3.99 -23.55
N SER A 51 16.20 3.25 -22.48
CA SER A 51 17.54 2.72 -22.22
C SER A 51 17.50 1.37 -21.50
N THR A 52 18.67 0.73 -21.40
CA THR A 52 18.80 -0.58 -20.78
C THR A 52 18.46 -0.54 -19.29
N LEU A 53 17.51 -1.38 -18.89
CA LEU A 53 17.09 -1.59 -17.50
C LEU A 53 17.75 -2.85 -16.95
N ARG A 54 18.65 -2.71 -15.97
CA ARG A 54 19.30 -3.87 -15.33
C ARG A 54 18.60 -4.21 -14.01
N ILE A 55 18.25 -5.48 -13.83
CA ILE A 55 17.61 -6.01 -12.64
C ILE A 55 18.54 -7.05 -12.02
N ASP A 56 19.10 -6.72 -10.85
CA ASP A 56 19.98 -7.59 -10.07
C ASP A 56 19.18 -8.25 -8.93
N VAL A 57 19.11 -9.57 -8.91
CA VAL A 57 18.31 -10.37 -7.98
C VAL A 57 19.23 -11.07 -6.98
N PHE A 58 18.99 -10.89 -5.68
CA PHE A 58 19.84 -11.42 -4.58
C PHE A 58 19.27 -12.66 -3.90
N LEU A 59 18.23 -13.25 -4.49
CA LEU A 59 17.58 -14.46 -4.03
C LEU A 59 18.10 -15.68 -4.81
N THR A 60 19.39 -16.02 -4.66
CA THR A 60 19.98 -17.24 -5.25
C THR A 60 21.00 -17.88 -4.30
N GLY A 61 21.57 -19.03 -4.67
CA GLY A 61 22.49 -19.81 -3.83
C GLY A 61 21.82 -20.99 -3.12
N GLU A 62 22.33 -21.36 -1.95
CA GLU A 62 21.72 -22.38 -1.10
C GLU A 62 20.49 -21.84 -0.37
N LEU A 63 19.31 -21.98 -1.01
CA LEU A 63 18.04 -21.53 -0.44
C LEU A 63 17.27 -22.66 0.29
N PRO A 64 16.57 -22.33 1.40
CA PRO A 64 15.54 -23.17 2.03
C PRO A 64 14.48 -23.66 1.02
N ALA A 65 13.76 -24.74 1.33
CA ALA A 65 12.80 -25.36 0.42
C ALA A 65 11.68 -24.39 -0.03
N SER A 66 11.11 -23.63 0.92
CA SER A 66 10.08 -22.61 0.68
C SER A 66 10.59 -21.51 -0.25
N TYR A 67 11.79 -20.99 0.01
CA TYR A 67 12.42 -19.93 -0.77
C TYR A 67 12.89 -20.38 -2.16
N ARG A 68 13.24 -21.65 -2.36
CA ARG A 68 13.49 -22.20 -3.71
C ARG A 68 12.25 -22.17 -4.58
N GLN A 69 11.07 -22.40 -4.02
CA GLN A 69 9.82 -22.28 -4.80
C GLN A 69 9.52 -20.81 -5.09
N PHE A 70 9.68 -19.94 -4.10
CA PHE A 70 9.51 -18.49 -4.26
C PHE A 70 10.43 -17.92 -5.35
N GLU A 71 11.72 -18.27 -5.32
CA GLU A 71 12.72 -17.87 -6.32
C GLU A 71 12.32 -18.26 -7.74
N LYS A 72 11.81 -19.49 -7.93
CA LYS A 72 11.36 -19.97 -9.24
C LYS A 72 10.21 -19.11 -9.77
N GLU A 73 9.22 -18.79 -8.95
CA GLU A 73 8.10 -17.94 -9.36
C GLU A 73 8.57 -16.51 -9.70
N VAL A 74 9.46 -15.93 -8.88
CA VAL A 74 10.09 -14.63 -9.17
C VAL A 74 10.86 -14.67 -10.49
N ARG A 75 11.67 -15.71 -10.73
CA ARG A 75 12.43 -15.89 -11.97
C ARG A 75 11.50 -16.03 -13.17
N VAL A 76 10.40 -16.76 -13.05
CA VAL A 76 9.39 -16.90 -14.13
C VAL A 76 8.81 -15.54 -14.49
N PHE A 77 8.45 -14.73 -13.49
CA PHE A 77 7.92 -13.39 -13.68
C PHE A 77 8.95 -12.46 -14.35
N LEU A 78 10.18 -12.39 -13.83
CA LEU A 78 11.23 -11.55 -14.41
C LEU A 78 11.58 -11.94 -15.86
N ASN A 79 11.59 -13.24 -16.17
CA ASN A 79 11.80 -13.72 -17.54
C ASN A 79 10.68 -13.28 -18.50
N GLN A 80 9.46 -13.03 -18.02
CA GLN A 80 8.39 -12.47 -18.85
C GLN A 80 8.68 -11.02 -19.22
N ILE A 81 9.19 -10.23 -18.26
CA ILE A 81 9.60 -8.84 -18.47
C ILE A 81 10.72 -8.75 -19.51
N GLN A 82 11.78 -9.53 -19.34
CA GLN A 82 12.90 -9.57 -20.30
C GLN A 82 12.48 -10.06 -21.69
N ARG A 83 11.50 -10.95 -21.77
CA ARG A 83 10.95 -11.41 -23.06
C ARG A 83 10.14 -10.32 -23.75
N HIS A 84 9.39 -9.53 -22.98
CA HIS A 84 8.59 -8.43 -23.50
C HIS A 84 9.47 -7.29 -24.02
N ASN A 85 10.45 -6.86 -23.23
CA ASN A 85 11.40 -5.82 -23.61
C ASN A 85 12.86 -6.34 -23.52
N LYS A 86 13.55 -6.40 -24.67
CA LYS A 86 14.93 -6.89 -24.78
C LYS A 86 15.97 -5.96 -24.14
N GLU A 87 15.62 -4.71 -23.86
CA GLU A 87 16.44 -3.75 -23.11
C GLU A 87 16.52 -4.11 -21.62
N VAL A 88 15.73 -5.06 -21.14
CA VAL A 88 15.80 -5.54 -19.76
C VAL A 88 16.86 -6.64 -19.64
N ILE A 89 17.83 -6.42 -18.76
CA ILE A 89 18.90 -7.37 -18.45
C ILE A 89 18.70 -7.90 -17.04
N LEU A 90 18.56 -9.21 -16.91
CA LEU A 90 18.45 -9.89 -15.62
C LEU A 90 19.83 -10.42 -15.18
N SER A 91 20.16 -10.24 -13.91
CA SER A 91 21.35 -10.81 -13.28
C SER A 91 20.95 -11.42 -11.95
N PHE A 92 21.29 -12.69 -11.76
CA PHE A 92 20.99 -13.43 -10.53
C PHE A 92 22.29 -13.62 -9.77
N ASN A 93 22.38 -13.02 -8.60
CA ASN A 93 23.61 -12.89 -7.84
C ASN A 93 23.46 -13.63 -6.50
N ASP A 94 24.41 -14.51 -6.19
CA ASP A 94 24.52 -15.14 -4.87
C ASP A 94 25.35 -14.20 -3.96
N PRO A 95 24.73 -13.57 -2.95
CA PRO A 95 25.43 -12.64 -2.05
C PRO A 95 26.63 -13.27 -1.35
N PHE A 96 26.59 -14.58 -1.08
CA PHE A 96 27.59 -15.28 -0.29
C PHE A 96 28.73 -15.87 -1.12
N SER A 97 28.65 -15.77 -2.45
CA SER A 97 29.69 -16.30 -3.35
C SER A 97 31.03 -15.54 -3.28
N LEU A 98 31.05 -14.31 -2.75
CA LEU A 98 32.19 -13.39 -2.83
C LEU A 98 32.87 -13.09 -1.48
N GLY A 99 32.40 -13.64 -0.35
CA GLY A 99 32.95 -13.30 0.96
C GLY A 99 32.47 -14.15 2.12
N ASN A 100 32.96 -13.85 3.32
CA ASN A 100 32.47 -14.45 4.57
C ASN A 100 31.05 -13.97 4.86
N GLU A 101 30.19 -14.84 5.37
CA GLU A 101 28.79 -14.57 5.74
C GLU A 101 28.65 -13.29 6.58
N GLU A 102 29.46 -13.10 7.63
CA GLU A 102 29.41 -11.91 8.47
C GLU A 102 29.70 -10.61 7.69
N THR A 103 30.71 -10.66 6.81
CA THR A 103 31.08 -9.50 5.98
C THR A 103 29.96 -9.15 5.00
N VAL A 104 29.40 -10.16 4.32
CA VAL A 104 28.29 -9.99 3.38
C VAL A 104 27.07 -9.40 4.09
N ILE A 105 26.71 -9.92 5.27
CA ILE A 105 25.61 -9.40 6.06
C ILE A 105 25.82 -7.93 6.40
N SER A 106 27.01 -7.58 6.90
CA SER A 106 27.33 -6.20 7.28
C SER A 106 27.29 -5.23 6.10
N GLU A 107 27.75 -5.66 4.92
CA GLU A 107 27.74 -4.84 3.71
C GLU A 107 26.34 -4.66 3.15
N MET A 108 25.56 -5.74 3.04
CA MET A 108 24.17 -5.68 2.59
C MET A 108 23.32 -4.79 3.49
N GLN A 109 23.49 -4.91 4.82
CA GLN A 109 22.84 -4.03 5.79
C GLN A 109 23.27 -2.57 5.66
N ARG A 110 24.56 -2.31 5.37
CA ARG A 110 25.05 -0.94 5.08
C ARG A 110 24.39 -0.37 3.82
N TYR A 111 24.11 -1.21 2.83
CA TYR A 111 23.30 -0.86 1.66
C TYR A 111 21.79 -0.89 1.94
N GLY A 112 21.35 -1.01 3.20
CA GLY A 112 19.95 -0.97 3.58
C GLY A 112 19.13 -2.21 3.18
N MET A 113 19.79 -3.30 2.79
CA MET A 113 19.15 -4.57 2.47
C MET A 113 19.25 -5.49 3.68
N THR A 114 18.11 -5.72 4.34
CA THR A 114 18.06 -6.56 5.54
C THR A 114 18.03 -8.05 5.17
N PRO A 115 18.74 -8.90 5.94
CA PRO A 115 18.65 -10.35 5.78
C PRO A 115 17.35 -10.90 6.38
N GLU A 116 16.90 -12.03 5.85
CA GLU A 116 15.90 -12.89 6.48
C GLU A 116 16.59 -14.16 7.00
N ARG A 117 16.21 -14.61 8.20
CA ARG A 117 16.76 -15.81 8.83
C ARG A 117 15.69 -16.90 8.90
N VAL A 118 15.98 -18.02 8.28
CA VAL A 118 15.05 -19.15 8.16
C VAL A 118 15.60 -20.34 8.92
N PHE A 119 14.74 -21.02 9.66
CA PHE A 119 15.11 -22.23 10.40
C PHE A 119 14.38 -23.43 9.80
N GLU A 120 15.11 -24.36 9.20
CA GLU A 120 14.56 -25.61 8.69
C GLU A 120 15.06 -26.80 9.53
N MET A 121 14.20 -27.80 9.69
CA MET A 121 14.59 -29.07 10.29
C MET A 121 14.98 -30.04 9.18
N GLN A 122 16.29 -30.22 8.97
CA GLN A 122 16.84 -31.09 7.95
C GLN A 122 17.53 -32.28 8.64
N ASP A 123 17.07 -33.49 8.35
CA ASP A 123 17.62 -34.74 8.89
C ASP A 123 17.70 -34.78 10.44
N GLY A 124 16.73 -34.15 11.10
CA GLY A 124 16.67 -34.06 12.57
C GLY A 124 17.56 -32.98 13.20
N THR A 125 18.33 -32.24 12.39
CA THR A 125 19.12 -31.09 12.81
C THR A 125 18.43 -29.78 12.42
N ARG A 126 18.50 -28.77 13.29
CA ARG A 126 17.99 -27.42 12.99
C ARG A 126 19.07 -26.66 12.21
N LYS A 127 18.86 -26.45 10.91
CA LYS A 127 19.71 -25.63 10.06
C LYS A 127 19.15 -24.20 10.04
N GLU A 128 19.99 -23.23 10.41
CA GLU A 128 19.73 -21.80 10.18
C GLU A 128 20.27 -21.43 8.79
N SER A 129 19.54 -20.63 8.04
CA SER A 129 19.95 -20.13 6.73
C SER A 129 19.62 -18.64 6.64
N VAL A 130 20.60 -17.86 6.20
CA VAL A 130 20.46 -16.42 5.99
C VAL A 130 20.26 -16.16 4.51
N ILE A 131 19.25 -15.36 4.17
CA ILE A 131 18.89 -15.07 2.78
C ILE A 131 18.66 -13.56 2.58
N PHE A 132 18.82 -13.08 1.34
CA PHE A 132 18.57 -11.70 0.96
C PHE A 132 17.48 -11.62 -0.11
N PRO A 133 16.19 -11.57 0.28
CA PRO A 133 15.06 -11.49 -0.65
C PRO A 133 14.92 -10.07 -1.20
N TRP A 134 15.86 -9.64 -2.04
CA TRP A 134 15.96 -8.29 -2.58
C TRP A 134 16.21 -8.27 -4.09
N ILE A 135 15.73 -7.21 -4.72
CA ILE A 135 16.04 -6.84 -6.11
C ILE A 135 16.64 -5.42 -6.12
N ILE A 136 17.63 -5.18 -6.96
CA ILE A 136 18.07 -3.84 -7.32
C ILE A 136 17.72 -3.58 -8.78
N VAL A 137 16.99 -2.50 -9.03
CA VAL A 137 16.69 -2.03 -10.38
C VAL A 137 17.58 -0.83 -10.69
N ASN A 138 18.31 -0.92 -11.79
CA ASN A 138 19.25 0.08 -12.26
C ASN A 138 18.81 0.60 -13.63
N TYR A 139 18.65 1.92 -13.74
CA TYR A 139 18.30 2.61 -14.99
C TYR A 139 19.17 3.86 -15.16
N GLY A 140 20.10 3.80 -16.11
CA GLY A 140 21.13 4.83 -16.27
C GLY A 140 21.99 5.00 -15.02
N LYS A 141 21.87 6.17 -14.35
CA LYS A 141 22.61 6.51 -13.11
C LYS A 141 21.77 6.36 -11.84
N ARG A 142 20.53 5.91 -11.96
CA ARG A 142 19.59 5.78 -10.84
C ARG A 142 19.40 4.32 -10.49
N SER A 143 19.31 4.04 -9.20
CA SER A 143 19.14 2.71 -8.65
C SER A 143 18.07 2.72 -7.58
N GLU A 144 17.25 1.69 -7.52
CA GLU A 144 16.26 1.48 -6.48
C GLU A 144 16.37 0.06 -5.93
N ARG A 145 16.26 -0.08 -4.61
CA ARG A 145 16.25 -1.36 -3.90
C ARG A 145 14.80 -1.73 -3.59
N ILE A 146 14.45 -2.98 -3.88
CA ILE A 146 13.08 -3.47 -3.78
C ILE A 146 13.09 -4.74 -2.93
N PRO A 147 12.47 -4.73 -1.73
CA PRO A 147 12.28 -5.95 -0.96
C PRO A 147 11.27 -6.85 -1.67
N LEU A 148 11.54 -8.15 -1.72
CA LEU A 148 10.63 -9.14 -2.31
C LEU A 148 9.57 -9.64 -1.33
N ILE A 149 9.79 -9.42 -0.04
CA ILE A 149 8.90 -9.83 1.04
C ILE A 149 8.69 -8.68 2.01
N ASP A 150 7.51 -8.64 2.60
CA ASP A 150 7.13 -7.72 3.66
C ASP A 150 6.40 -8.51 4.75
N ARG A 151 6.82 -8.35 6.01
CA ARG A 151 6.35 -9.16 7.14
C ARG A 151 5.48 -8.31 8.05
N GLN A 152 4.23 -8.71 8.23
CA GLN A 152 3.33 -8.09 9.20
C GLN A 152 3.24 -8.92 10.48
N LEU A 153 2.83 -8.28 11.57
CA LEU A 153 2.64 -8.93 12.87
C LEU A 153 1.64 -10.09 12.74
N GLY A 154 2.07 -11.29 13.15
CA GLY A 154 1.26 -12.51 13.09
C GLY A 154 1.35 -13.31 11.78
N ASP A 155 2.09 -12.83 10.77
CA ASP A 155 2.28 -13.57 9.52
C ASP A 155 3.17 -14.81 9.70
N THR A 156 2.76 -15.93 9.11
CA THR A 156 3.60 -17.13 8.94
C THR A 156 4.52 -16.96 7.73
N GLU A 157 5.61 -17.73 7.66
CA GLU A 157 6.54 -17.68 6.52
C GLU A 157 5.84 -17.91 5.17
N GLU A 158 4.90 -18.86 5.11
CA GLU A 158 4.12 -19.12 3.91
C GLU A 158 3.29 -17.90 3.50
N VAL A 159 2.63 -17.24 4.45
CA VAL A 159 1.85 -16.02 4.20
C VAL A 159 2.75 -14.89 3.69
N VAL A 160 3.94 -14.72 4.26
CA VAL A 160 4.90 -13.70 3.83
C VAL A 160 5.32 -13.91 2.37
N LEU A 161 5.71 -15.14 2.00
CA LEU A 161 6.12 -15.47 0.64
C LEU A 161 4.97 -15.30 -0.36
N GLN A 162 3.75 -15.69 0.02
CA GLN A 162 2.55 -15.53 -0.82
C GLN A 162 2.23 -14.04 -1.06
N LYS A 163 2.25 -13.21 -0.01
CA LYS A 163 2.09 -11.76 -0.13
C LYS A 163 3.17 -11.16 -1.04
N GLY A 164 4.42 -11.59 -0.88
CA GLY A 164 5.55 -11.18 -1.73
C GLY A 164 5.30 -11.45 -3.21
N LEU A 165 4.83 -12.65 -3.56
CA LEU A 165 4.49 -12.99 -4.96
C LEU A 165 3.31 -12.17 -5.50
N GLN A 166 2.26 -12.02 -4.70
CA GLN A 166 1.08 -11.24 -5.08
C GLN A 166 1.44 -9.77 -5.36
N GLN A 167 2.38 -9.21 -4.61
CA GLN A 167 2.79 -7.82 -4.72
C GLN A 167 4.02 -7.62 -5.64
N LEU A 168 4.61 -8.69 -6.16
CA LEU A 168 5.86 -8.65 -6.95
C LEU A 168 5.76 -7.70 -8.15
N GLU A 169 4.66 -7.79 -8.90
CA GLU A 169 4.44 -6.92 -10.06
C GLU A 169 4.35 -5.46 -9.65
N TYR A 170 3.57 -5.14 -8.61
CA TYR A 170 3.48 -3.79 -8.08
C TYR A 170 4.83 -3.25 -7.61
N HIS A 171 5.52 -3.97 -6.72
CA HIS A 171 6.79 -3.50 -6.13
C HIS A 171 7.88 -3.31 -7.17
N LEU A 172 7.98 -4.22 -8.14
CA LEU A 172 8.97 -4.11 -9.20
C LEU A 172 8.70 -2.90 -10.10
N PHE A 173 7.46 -2.73 -10.56
CA PHE A 173 7.11 -1.62 -11.44
C PHE A 173 7.08 -0.27 -10.71
N ASP A 174 6.78 -0.25 -9.42
CA ASP A 174 6.99 0.90 -8.57
C ASP A 174 8.48 1.32 -8.54
N GLY A 175 9.39 0.36 -8.33
CA GLY A 175 10.82 0.62 -8.36
C GLY A 175 11.33 1.06 -9.74
N ILE A 176 10.86 0.43 -10.83
CA ILE A 176 11.15 0.87 -12.20
C ILE A 176 10.68 2.30 -12.41
N HIS A 177 9.48 2.66 -11.93
CA HIS A 177 8.96 4.01 -12.05
C HIS A 177 9.84 5.05 -11.33
N LYS A 178 10.30 4.75 -10.11
CA LYS A 178 11.19 5.66 -9.35
C LYS A 178 12.48 5.99 -10.09
N VAL A 179 13.06 5.00 -10.79
CA VAL A 179 14.32 5.20 -11.53
C VAL A 179 14.09 5.79 -12.93
N SER A 180 12.95 5.52 -13.56
CA SER A 180 12.63 5.97 -14.93
C SER A 180 11.92 7.32 -15.01
N VAL A 181 11.29 7.82 -13.94
CA VAL A 181 10.53 9.09 -13.99
C VAL A 181 11.43 10.30 -14.27
N GLU A 182 11.23 10.96 -15.41
CA GLU A 182 12.00 12.16 -15.78
C GLU A 182 11.38 13.44 -15.22
N SER A 183 10.07 13.65 -15.44
CA SER A 183 9.32 14.79 -14.90
C SER A 183 8.42 14.38 -13.75
N LYS A 184 8.71 14.88 -12.55
CA LYS A 184 7.90 14.64 -11.36
C LYS A 184 6.78 15.67 -11.24
N SER A 185 5.59 15.20 -10.85
CA SER A 185 4.49 16.10 -10.49
C SER A 185 4.80 16.87 -9.20
N ASN A 186 4.32 18.11 -9.10
CA ASN A 186 4.55 18.97 -7.94
C ASN A 186 3.41 18.82 -6.93
N ILE A 187 3.70 18.52 -5.67
CA ILE A 187 2.70 18.44 -4.60
C ILE A 187 2.97 19.54 -3.58
N ALA A 188 1.92 20.27 -3.21
CA ALA A 188 1.98 21.30 -2.18
C ALA A 188 1.61 20.73 -0.80
N PHE A 189 2.36 21.12 0.23
CA PHE A 189 2.03 20.89 1.63
C PHE A 189 1.77 22.24 2.30
N LEU A 190 0.59 22.38 2.90
CA LEU A 190 0.24 23.60 3.62
C LEU A 190 1.16 23.75 4.85
N THR A 191 1.77 24.93 5.01
CA THR A 191 2.63 25.27 6.17
C THR A 191 2.06 26.36 7.06
N SER A 192 1.01 27.03 6.61
CA SER A 192 0.23 28.00 7.39
C SER A 192 -0.77 27.30 8.33
N HIS A 193 -1.50 28.04 9.18
CA HIS A 193 -2.54 27.50 10.07
C HIS A 193 -2.04 26.51 11.14
N LYS A 194 -0.77 26.62 11.55
CA LYS A 194 -0.13 25.73 12.54
C LYS A 194 -0.29 24.24 12.21
N THR A 195 -0.21 23.90 10.93
CA THR A 195 -0.14 22.52 10.44
C THR A 195 1.07 21.78 11.02
N SER A 196 1.08 20.44 10.90
CA SER A 196 2.16 19.58 11.37
C SER A 196 3.55 20.11 10.98
N GLU A 197 4.46 20.13 11.94
CA GLU A 197 5.84 20.55 11.71
C GLU A 197 6.55 19.59 10.74
N SER A 198 7.52 20.11 9.99
CA SER A 198 8.22 19.31 8.97
C SER A 198 8.93 18.08 9.55
N VAL A 199 9.37 18.11 10.81
CA VAL A 199 10.00 16.95 11.47
C VAL A 199 9.00 15.84 11.79
N LEU A 200 7.73 16.21 12.03
CA LEU A 200 6.66 15.25 12.33
C LEU A 200 6.14 14.59 11.07
N ILE A 201 6.29 15.18 9.88
CA ILE A 201 5.87 14.54 8.62
C ILE A 201 7.07 14.13 7.74
N ALA A 202 8.29 14.15 8.31
CA ALA A 202 9.53 13.99 7.57
C ALA A 202 9.60 12.65 6.83
N ASP A 203 9.19 11.54 7.47
CA ASP A 203 9.26 10.23 6.84
C ASP A 203 8.31 10.12 5.63
N LEU A 204 7.11 10.70 5.72
CA LEU A 204 6.18 10.78 4.59
C LEU A 204 6.77 11.59 3.44
N LEU A 205 7.34 12.76 3.73
CA LEU A 205 7.97 13.61 2.72
C LEU A 205 9.15 12.89 2.04
N GLN A 206 10.01 12.21 2.79
CA GLN A 206 11.12 11.46 2.22
C GLN A 206 10.63 10.29 1.36
N SER A 207 9.57 9.61 1.78
CA SER A 207 8.95 8.51 1.03
C SER A 207 8.30 8.97 -0.28
N LEU A 208 7.82 10.21 -0.35
CA LEU A 208 7.19 10.79 -1.55
C LEU A 208 8.20 11.39 -2.55
N LYS A 209 9.38 11.80 -2.08
CA LYS A 209 10.43 12.45 -2.88
C LYS A 209 10.89 11.66 -4.13
N PRO A 210 10.94 10.31 -4.13
CA PRO A 210 11.24 9.54 -5.34
C PRO A 210 10.23 9.78 -6.47
N TYR A 211 8.98 10.11 -6.16
CA TYR A 211 7.89 10.22 -7.12
C TYR A 211 7.53 11.67 -7.49
N TYR A 212 7.69 12.58 -6.53
CA TYR A 212 7.14 13.93 -6.61
C TYR A 212 8.17 15.00 -6.25
N ASN A 213 7.97 16.20 -6.80
CA ASN A 213 8.60 17.40 -6.28
C ASN A 213 7.68 17.94 -5.19
N LEU A 214 8.23 18.15 -3.99
CA LEU A 214 7.45 18.60 -2.83
C LEU A 214 7.73 20.08 -2.60
N ALA A 215 6.67 20.86 -2.39
CA ALA A 215 6.76 22.30 -2.11
C ALA A 215 5.95 22.65 -0.86
N SER A 216 6.49 23.56 -0.05
CA SER A 216 5.71 24.22 0.99
C SER A 216 4.79 25.26 0.37
N PHE A 217 3.60 25.40 0.93
CA PHE A 217 2.61 26.38 0.51
C PHE A 217 2.07 27.15 1.71
N ASP A 218 2.22 28.47 1.68
CA ASP A 218 1.72 29.37 2.71
C ASP A 218 0.51 30.14 2.18
N LEU A 219 -0.67 29.79 2.70
CA LEU A 219 -1.93 30.40 2.34
C LEU A 219 -2.10 31.80 2.97
N LYS A 220 -1.37 32.10 4.05
CA LYS A 220 -1.39 33.36 4.81
C LYS A 220 -0.31 34.35 4.37
N ASN A 221 0.41 34.08 3.28
CA ASN A 221 1.52 34.91 2.85
C ASN A 221 1.06 36.36 2.57
N PRO A 222 1.50 37.36 3.36
CA PRO A 222 1.01 38.74 3.26
C PRO A 222 1.55 39.47 2.02
N THR A 223 2.58 38.92 1.36
CA THR A 223 3.19 39.52 0.17
C THR A 223 2.42 39.23 -1.12
N LEU A 224 1.49 38.27 -1.09
CA LEU A 224 0.70 37.86 -2.25
C LEU A 224 -0.75 38.32 -2.11
N SER A 225 -1.29 38.90 -3.18
CA SER A 225 -2.74 39.11 -3.28
C SER A 225 -3.47 37.74 -3.35
N PRO A 226 -4.72 37.63 -2.87
CA PRO A 226 -5.51 36.40 -2.93
C PRO A 226 -5.58 35.75 -4.33
N GLN A 227 -5.69 36.56 -5.39
CA GLN A 227 -5.68 36.08 -6.77
C GLN A 227 -4.35 35.42 -7.15
N ASN A 228 -3.21 36.04 -6.79
CA ASN A 228 -1.89 35.46 -7.04
C ASN A 228 -1.66 34.19 -6.20
N THR A 229 -2.19 34.14 -4.98
CA THR A 229 -2.16 32.92 -4.14
C THR A 229 -2.89 31.77 -4.82
N LEU A 230 -4.09 32.02 -5.38
CA LEU A 230 -4.82 31.03 -6.18
C LEU A 230 -4.03 30.62 -7.43
N GLU A 231 -3.52 31.57 -8.22
CA GLU A 231 -2.73 31.27 -9.43
C GLU A 231 -1.47 30.44 -9.11
N ASN A 232 -0.83 30.68 -7.97
CA ASN A 232 0.30 29.89 -7.50
C ASN A 232 -0.14 28.48 -7.05
N LEU A 233 -1.27 28.37 -6.34
CA LEU A 233 -1.80 27.09 -5.88
C LEU A 233 -2.20 26.18 -7.05
N MET A 234 -2.76 26.76 -8.12
CA MET A 234 -3.15 26.05 -9.34
C MET A 234 -1.98 25.35 -10.08
N ARG A 235 -0.73 25.61 -9.71
CA ARG A 235 0.45 24.91 -10.25
C ARG A 235 0.63 23.50 -9.67
N PHE A 236 -0.08 23.20 -8.58
CA PHE A 236 -0.01 21.93 -7.89
C PHE A 236 -1.32 21.16 -8.12
N PRO A 237 -1.28 19.91 -8.63
CA PRO A 237 -2.48 19.07 -8.70
C PRO A 237 -3.04 18.66 -7.33
N LEU A 238 -2.21 18.68 -6.28
CA LEU A 238 -2.61 18.27 -4.93
C LEU A 238 -2.06 19.23 -3.88
N LEU A 239 -2.92 19.64 -2.95
CA LEU A 239 -2.57 20.30 -1.70
C LEU A 239 -2.90 19.38 -0.53
N VAL A 240 -1.90 19.09 0.29
CA VAL A 240 -2.01 18.30 1.52
C VAL A 240 -2.07 19.25 2.72
N ILE A 241 -3.09 19.08 3.56
CA ILE A 241 -3.36 19.89 4.73
C ILE A 241 -3.30 18.96 5.95
N SER A 242 -2.18 19.01 6.67
CA SER A 242 -1.88 18.11 7.79
C SER A 242 -2.05 18.83 9.14
N ASN A 243 -2.98 18.37 9.97
CA ASN A 243 -3.19 18.83 11.34
C ASN A 243 -3.29 20.36 11.53
N PRO A 244 -4.12 21.09 10.75
CA PRO A 244 -4.28 22.53 10.99
C PRO A 244 -4.94 22.78 12.35
N LYS A 245 -4.49 23.83 13.05
CA LYS A 245 -4.98 24.21 14.38
C LYS A 245 -5.61 25.61 14.43
N GLU A 246 -5.54 26.36 13.33
CA GLU A 246 -6.12 27.71 13.25
C GLU A 246 -7.30 27.76 12.28
N ALA A 247 -8.24 28.67 12.56
CA ALA A 247 -9.38 28.92 11.71
C ALA A 247 -9.01 29.47 10.33
N PHE A 248 -9.77 29.04 9.31
CA PHE A 248 -9.66 29.49 7.92
C PHE A 248 -10.61 30.65 7.67
N THR A 249 -10.10 31.72 7.08
CA THR A 249 -10.88 32.91 6.71
C THR A 249 -11.77 32.66 5.49
N SER A 250 -12.77 33.52 5.28
CA SER A 250 -13.63 33.45 4.08
C SER A 250 -12.84 33.59 2.77
N THR A 251 -11.79 34.42 2.76
CA THR A 251 -10.90 34.60 1.60
C THR A 251 -10.15 33.31 1.27
N GLU A 252 -9.63 32.63 2.28
CA GLU A 252 -8.90 31.38 2.14
C GLU A 252 -9.81 30.24 1.69
N LYS A 253 -11.01 30.13 2.29
CA LYS A 253 -12.06 29.20 1.83
C LYS A 253 -12.43 29.44 0.37
N TYR A 254 -12.46 30.69 -0.08
CA TYR A 254 -12.74 31.00 -1.48
C TYR A 254 -11.61 30.60 -2.44
N ILE A 255 -10.35 30.76 -2.02
CA ILE A 255 -9.19 30.25 -2.77
C ILE A 255 -9.28 28.72 -2.90
N LEU A 256 -9.51 28.01 -1.80
CA LEU A 256 -9.60 26.54 -1.80
C LEU A 256 -10.78 26.02 -2.63
N ASP A 257 -11.95 26.67 -2.53
CA ASP A 257 -13.12 26.35 -3.35
C ASP A 257 -12.81 26.47 -4.84
N GLN A 258 -12.19 27.56 -5.26
CA GLN A 258 -11.89 27.79 -6.67
C GLN A 258 -10.75 26.93 -7.19
N TYR A 259 -9.76 26.63 -6.34
CA TYR A 259 -8.72 25.65 -6.65
C TYR A 259 -9.32 24.27 -6.95
N GLU A 260 -10.22 23.79 -6.09
CA GLU A 260 -10.86 22.49 -6.23
C GLU A 260 -11.73 22.42 -7.49
N LEU A 261 -12.59 23.42 -7.73
CA LEU A 261 -13.45 23.48 -8.93
C LEU A 261 -12.67 23.63 -10.25
N GLN A 262 -11.42 24.10 -10.17
CA GLN A 262 -10.52 24.18 -11.31
C GLN A 262 -9.71 22.89 -11.54
N GLY A 263 -9.96 21.84 -10.76
CA GLY A 263 -9.36 20.52 -10.92
C GLY A 263 -8.25 20.21 -9.92
N GLY A 264 -7.99 21.10 -8.97
CA GLY A 264 -7.11 20.81 -7.85
C GLY A 264 -7.70 19.77 -6.89
N HIS A 265 -6.85 18.96 -6.28
CA HIS A 265 -7.22 17.96 -5.30
C HIS A 265 -6.80 18.38 -3.89
N LEU A 266 -7.58 18.01 -2.87
CA LEU A 266 -7.28 18.29 -1.47
C LEU A 266 -7.22 17.00 -0.65
N LEU A 267 -6.18 16.88 0.18
CA LEU A 267 -6.09 15.88 1.24
C LEU A 267 -6.17 16.58 2.59
N TRP A 268 -7.26 16.36 3.32
CA TRP A 268 -7.50 16.90 4.65
C TRP A 268 -7.20 15.86 5.72
N LEU A 269 -6.26 16.16 6.60
CA LEU A 269 -6.03 15.45 7.86
C LEU A 269 -6.35 16.44 8.97
N VAL A 270 -7.54 16.34 9.56
CA VAL A 270 -8.10 17.38 10.43
C VAL A 270 -8.71 16.76 11.67
N ASN A 271 -8.50 17.40 12.81
CA ASN A 271 -9.07 16.96 14.08
C ASN A 271 -10.44 17.62 14.32
N GLY A 272 -11.39 16.87 14.87
CA GLY A 272 -12.66 17.44 15.36
C GLY A 272 -12.55 17.95 16.80
N ILE A 273 -11.61 17.40 17.58
CA ILE A 273 -11.32 17.78 18.95
C ILE A 273 -9.82 18.01 19.09
N GLU A 274 -9.43 19.10 19.76
CA GLU A 274 -8.06 19.38 20.15
C GLU A 274 -7.75 18.80 21.52
N ILE A 275 -6.59 18.17 21.67
CA ILE A 275 -6.11 17.54 22.90
C ILE A 275 -4.65 17.90 23.09
N ASP A 276 -4.30 18.28 24.32
CA ASP A 276 -2.93 18.49 24.72
C ASP A 276 -2.30 17.16 25.20
N ARG A 277 -1.56 16.53 24.30
CA ARG A 277 -0.84 15.29 24.60
C ARG A 277 0.26 15.49 25.63
N GLU A 278 0.91 16.65 25.64
CA GLU A 278 1.98 16.93 26.61
C GLU A 278 1.39 17.00 28.02
N GLN A 279 0.20 17.59 28.16
CA GLN A 279 -0.52 17.64 29.42
C GLN A 279 -0.96 16.25 29.91
N LEU A 280 -1.34 15.35 29.00
CA LEU A 280 -1.67 13.96 29.35
C LEU A 280 -0.49 13.27 30.03
N PHE A 281 0.73 13.43 29.48
CA PHE A 281 1.95 12.81 30.03
C PHE A 281 2.66 13.67 31.10
N ALA A 282 2.11 14.84 31.43
CA ALA A 282 2.61 15.67 32.52
C ALA A 282 2.21 15.10 33.89
N SER A 283 2.70 15.72 34.97
CA SER A 283 2.45 15.27 36.35
C SER A 283 0.98 15.18 36.74
N SER A 284 0.08 15.90 36.05
CA SER A 284 -1.36 15.82 36.29
C SER A 284 -1.99 14.51 35.79
N GLY A 285 -1.40 13.86 34.78
CA GLY A 285 -1.96 12.66 34.18
C GLY A 285 -3.32 12.85 33.49
N THR A 286 -3.76 14.10 33.29
CA THR A 286 -5.08 14.46 32.77
C THR A 286 -4.96 15.45 31.63
N SER A 287 -5.71 15.24 30.56
CA SER A 287 -5.87 16.17 29.44
C SER A 287 -7.35 16.41 29.14
N TYR A 288 -7.66 17.58 28.57
CA TYR A 288 -9.00 17.98 28.18
C TYR A 288 -9.10 18.05 26.65
N GLY A 289 -10.08 17.35 26.10
CA GLY A 289 -10.48 17.42 24.70
C GLY A 289 -11.57 18.46 24.49
N LEU A 290 -11.25 19.52 23.75
CA LEU A 290 -12.17 20.61 23.42
C LEU A 290 -12.48 20.62 21.91
N PRO A 291 -13.68 21.09 21.48
CA PRO A 291 -13.98 21.25 20.06
C PRO A 291 -12.97 22.14 19.36
N LEU A 292 -12.40 21.66 18.24
CA LEU A 292 -11.48 22.46 17.43
C LEU A 292 -12.27 23.24 16.37
N GLU A 293 -12.27 24.56 16.47
CA GLU A 293 -13.00 25.45 15.55
C GLU A 293 -12.09 25.96 14.41
N LEU A 294 -12.14 25.25 13.28
CA LEU A 294 -11.36 25.59 12.07
C LEU A 294 -12.12 26.50 11.10
N GLU A 295 -13.39 26.84 11.36
CA GLU A 295 -14.26 27.58 10.43
C GLU A 295 -14.43 26.89 9.06
N LEU A 296 -14.33 25.56 9.00
CA LEU A 296 -14.45 24.75 7.78
C LEU A 296 -15.77 23.96 7.68
N ASP A 297 -16.62 24.01 8.70
CA ASP A 297 -17.84 23.21 8.78
C ASP A 297 -18.78 23.49 7.59
N ASP A 298 -18.91 24.74 7.15
CA ASP A 298 -19.70 25.10 5.97
C ASP A 298 -19.08 24.63 4.64
N TYR A 299 -17.74 24.65 4.57
CA TYR A 299 -16.98 24.15 3.43
C TYR A 299 -17.14 22.63 3.28
N PHE A 300 -16.97 21.86 4.37
CA PHE A 300 -17.13 20.41 4.36
C PHE A 300 -18.60 20.00 4.14
N PHE A 301 -19.55 20.74 4.74
CA PHE A 301 -20.97 20.48 4.54
C PHE A 301 -21.37 20.61 3.07
N GLN A 302 -20.87 21.62 2.35
CA GLN A 302 -21.08 21.78 0.90
C GLN A 302 -20.54 20.59 0.09
N ARG A 303 -19.49 19.91 0.60
CA ARG A 303 -18.93 18.68 0.02
C ARG A 303 -19.57 17.41 0.58
N GLY A 304 -20.58 17.52 1.43
CA GLY A 304 -21.32 16.39 1.97
C GLY A 304 -20.60 15.62 3.07
N VAL A 305 -19.71 16.29 3.81
CA VAL A 305 -18.93 15.73 4.91
C VAL A 305 -19.17 16.56 6.17
N ARG A 306 -19.33 15.91 7.32
CA ARG A 306 -19.36 16.57 8.63
C ARG A 306 -18.41 15.84 9.57
N ILE A 307 -17.43 16.56 10.09
CA ILE A 307 -16.52 16.03 11.13
C ILE A 307 -17.14 16.36 12.47
N ASN A 308 -17.52 15.35 13.23
CA ASN A 308 -18.15 15.55 14.53
C ASN A 308 -17.15 16.06 15.55
N LYS A 309 -17.59 16.94 16.44
CA LYS A 309 -16.82 17.38 17.62
C LYS A 309 -16.98 16.36 18.75
N ARG A 310 -16.77 15.07 18.46
CA ARG A 310 -16.81 13.93 19.40
C ARG A 310 -15.52 13.13 19.24
N MET A 311 -15.19 12.34 20.24
CA MET A 311 -14.02 11.46 20.22
C MET A 311 -14.46 10.01 20.22
N VAL A 312 -13.78 9.20 19.43
CA VAL A 312 -14.03 7.77 19.35
C VAL A 312 -13.16 7.01 20.35
N LYS A 313 -13.79 6.07 21.07
CA LYS A 313 -13.16 4.95 21.77
C LYS A 313 -13.46 3.66 20.99
N ASP A 314 -12.44 2.84 20.74
CA ASP A 314 -12.57 1.54 20.08
C ASP A 314 -11.96 0.44 20.96
N LEU A 315 -12.62 -0.71 21.04
CA LEU A 315 -12.09 -1.87 21.74
C LEU A 315 -10.84 -2.43 21.03
N TYR A 316 -10.80 -2.34 19.70
CA TYR A 316 -9.62 -2.71 18.92
C TYR A 316 -8.68 -1.51 18.82
N CYS A 317 -7.79 -1.43 19.80
CA CYS A 317 -6.91 -0.27 19.97
C CYS A 317 -5.44 -0.63 20.10
N ALA A 318 -4.58 0.36 19.83
CA ALA A 318 -3.17 0.29 20.14
C ALA A 318 -2.97 0.52 21.65
N PRO A 319 -1.92 -0.05 22.24
CA PRO A 319 -1.61 0.23 23.63
C PRO A 319 -0.95 1.61 23.79
N ILE A 320 -1.10 2.19 24.98
CA ILE A 320 -0.24 3.25 25.50
C ILE A 320 0.81 2.61 26.42
N VAL A 321 2.06 3.06 26.34
CA VAL A 321 3.14 2.50 27.17
C VAL A 321 3.45 3.47 28.30
N LEU A 322 3.37 2.97 29.53
CA LEU A 322 3.65 3.73 30.75
C LEU A 322 4.85 3.16 31.48
N ALA A 323 5.67 4.05 32.03
CA ALA A 323 6.77 3.70 32.90
C ALA A 323 6.24 3.41 34.31
N ASN A 324 6.55 2.23 34.87
CA ASN A 324 6.19 1.83 36.21
C ASN A 324 7.43 1.40 37.00
N GLY A 325 7.60 1.90 38.22
CA GLY A 325 8.74 1.61 39.09
C GLY A 325 9.74 2.77 39.23
N GLU A 326 10.57 2.70 40.27
CA GLU A 326 11.55 3.73 40.63
C GLU A 326 12.93 3.48 39.99
N GLU A 327 13.55 4.56 39.50
CA GLU A 327 14.93 4.64 38.99
C GLU A 327 15.40 3.43 38.14
N ASN A 328 16.12 2.48 38.76
CA ASN A 328 16.77 1.36 38.10
C ASN A 328 15.87 0.15 37.86
N GLN A 329 14.61 0.18 38.30
CA GLN A 329 13.63 -0.88 38.12
C GLN A 329 12.42 -0.45 37.27
N THR A 330 12.53 0.68 36.55
CA THR A 330 11.46 1.15 35.67
C THR A 330 11.20 0.13 34.55
N GLN A 331 9.98 -0.39 34.54
CA GLN A 331 9.45 -1.25 33.49
C GLN A 331 8.49 -0.44 32.61
N PHE A 332 8.58 -0.66 31.30
CA PHE A 332 7.65 -0.09 30.33
C PHE A 332 6.54 -1.10 30.07
N ILE A 333 5.34 -0.79 30.55
CA ILE A 333 4.19 -1.71 30.49
C ILE A 333 3.18 -1.15 29.47
N PRO A 334 2.82 -1.91 28.42
CA PRO A 334 1.76 -1.54 27.48
C PRO A 334 0.38 -1.81 28.09
N TYR A 335 -0.50 -0.81 28.06
CA TYR A 335 -1.90 -0.92 28.46
C TYR A 335 -2.80 -0.62 27.25
N PRO A 336 -3.88 -1.39 26.99
CA PRO A 336 -4.83 -1.06 25.93
C PRO A 336 -5.36 0.37 26.09
N TRP A 337 -5.35 1.15 25.01
CA TRP A 337 -5.74 2.56 25.03
C TRP A 337 -6.85 2.84 24.02
N PRO A 338 -8.14 2.77 24.42
CA PRO A 338 -9.28 2.86 23.50
C PRO A 338 -9.32 4.11 22.61
N TYR A 339 -8.63 5.18 23.01
CA TYR A 339 -8.50 6.41 22.24
C TYR A 339 -7.59 6.30 21.01
N PHE A 340 -6.87 5.19 20.85
CA PHE A 340 -6.01 4.89 19.70
C PHE A 340 -6.59 3.75 18.85
N PRO A 341 -7.68 3.98 18.09
CA PRO A 341 -8.31 2.93 17.30
C PRO A 341 -7.35 2.38 16.24
N LEU A 342 -7.27 1.04 16.14
CA LEU A 342 -6.56 0.33 15.08
C LEU A 342 -7.52 0.06 13.92
N SER A 343 -7.69 1.09 13.10
CA SER A 343 -8.69 1.07 12.04
C SER A 343 -8.18 0.28 10.84
N LYS A 344 -9.00 -0.62 10.32
CA LYS A 344 -8.65 -1.39 9.12
C LYS A 344 -9.12 -0.62 7.88
N PRO A 345 -8.24 -0.33 6.91
CA PRO A 345 -8.67 0.24 5.65
C PRO A 345 -9.74 -0.62 4.96
N GLU A 346 -10.72 0.03 4.33
CA GLU A 346 -11.74 -0.66 3.55
C GLU A 346 -11.09 -1.39 2.36
N ASN A 347 -11.69 -2.51 1.95
CA ASN A 347 -11.21 -3.37 0.86
C ASN A 347 -11.45 -2.72 -0.52
N THR A 348 -10.80 -1.58 -0.72
CA THR A 348 -10.74 -0.74 -1.92
C THR A 348 -9.32 -0.77 -2.48
N SER A 349 -9.11 -0.21 -3.67
CA SER A 349 -7.77 -0.12 -4.27
C SER A 349 -6.73 0.61 -3.40
N LEU A 350 -7.16 1.41 -2.42
CA LEU A 350 -6.29 2.16 -1.50
C LEU A 350 -5.94 1.37 -0.23
N GLY A 351 -6.83 0.49 0.22
CA GLY A 351 -6.73 -0.23 1.49
C GLY A 351 -6.43 -1.72 1.38
N ASN A 352 -6.53 -2.31 0.18
CA ASN A 352 -6.31 -3.73 -0.03
C ASN A 352 -4.92 -4.19 0.44
N ASP A 353 -4.91 -5.30 1.18
CA ASP A 353 -3.73 -6.01 1.69
C ASP A 353 -2.85 -5.18 2.64
N LEU A 354 -3.39 -4.08 3.18
CA LEU A 354 -2.76 -3.28 4.23
C LEU A 354 -3.12 -3.80 5.63
N GLY A 355 -2.17 -3.66 6.55
CA GLY A 355 -2.39 -3.86 7.98
C GLY A 355 -3.25 -2.74 8.60
N PRO A 356 -3.43 -2.76 9.93
CA PRO A 356 -4.17 -1.71 10.63
C PRO A 356 -3.46 -0.36 10.52
N VAL A 357 -4.26 0.70 10.43
CA VAL A 357 -3.83 2.10 10.47
C VAL A 357 -4.11 2.64 11.87
N LEU A 358 -3.07 3.17 12.51
CA LEU A 358 -3.16 3.78 13.83
C LEU A 358 -3.84 5.13 13.72
N GLY A 359 -5.01 5.26 14.34
CA GLY A 359 -5.63 6.54 14.63
C GLY A 359 -5.27 7.04 16.03
N GLN A 360 -5.17 8.35 16.22
CA GLN A 360 -4.92 8.96 17.53
C GLN A 360 -5.99 10.02 17.82
N PHE A 361 -6.81 9.77 18.84
CA PHE A 361 -7.85 10.70 19.30
C PHE A 361 -8.83 11.14 18.20
N VAL A 362 -9.29 10.17 17.43
CA VAL A 362 -10.02 10.41 16.19
C VAL A 362 -11.47 10.85 16.44
N SER A 363 -11.98 11.71 15.56
CA SER A 363 -13.40 12.10 15.53
C SER A 363 -14.22 11.31 14.52
N PRO A 364 -15.52 11.05 14.73
CA PRO A 364 -16.34 10.38 13.72
C PRO A 364 -16.76 11.33 12.59
N ILE A 365 -16.83 10.82 11.36
CA ILE A 365 -17.29 11.54 10.16
C ILE A 365 -18.70 11.08 9.78
N ASP A 366 -19.61 12.03 9.58
CA ASP A 366 -20.90 11.77 8.92
C ASP A 366 -20.81 12.11 7.44
N THR A 367 -21.40 11.26 6.59
CA THR A 367 -21.62 11.56 5.18
C THR A 367 -23.04 12.08 4.98
N LEU A 368 -23.18 13.15 4.21
CA LEU A 368 -24.45 13.81 3.95
C LEU A 368 -24.95 13.48 2.55
N THR A 369 -26.27 13.39 2.37
CA THR A 369 -26.89 13.09 1.07
C THR A 369 -26.74 14.29 0.13
N ASN A 370 -26.07 14.07 -1.01
CA ASN A 370 -25.96 15.00 -2.15
C ASN A 370 -25.47 14.22 -3.39
N ASP A 371 -25.33 14.91 -4.53
CA ASP A 371 -24.93 14.31 -5.81
C ASP A 371 -23.47 13.83 -5.88
N LEU A 372 -22.65 14.10 -4.85
CA LEU A 372 -21.26 13.66 -4.80
C LEU A 372 -21.17 12.20 -4.38
N GLN A 373 -20.32 11.45 -5.07
CA GLN A 373 -19.97 10.08 -4.71
C GLN A 373 -19.07 10.11 -3.48
N LYS A 374 -19.49 9.42 -2.40
CA LYS A 374 -18.65 9.16 -1.22
C LYS A 374 -18.16 7.72 -1.25
N THR A 375 -16.86 7.53 -1.05
CA THR A 375 -16.25 6.22 -0.87
C THR A 375 -15.58 6.20 0.49
N ILE A 376 -16.06 5.32 1.37
CA ILE A 376 -15.49 5.13 2.70
C ILE A 376 -14.11 4.49 2.54
N LEU A 377 -13.11 5.03 3.23
CA LEU A 377 -11.72 4.57 3.15
C LEU A 377 -11.24 3.91 4.45
N LEU A 378 -11.70 4.42 5.58
CA LEU A 378 -11.25 4.01 6.90
C LEU A 378 -12.41 4.05 7.90
N THR A 379 -12.58 2.96 8.64
CA THR A 379 -13.62 2.76 9.65
C THR A 379 -13.03 2.16 10.92
N THR A 380 -13.67 2.43 12.05
CA THR A 380 -13.39 1.76 13.32
C THR A 380 -13.92 0.33 13.31
N SER A 381 -13.65 -0.43 14.36
CA SER A 381 -14.28 -1.73 14.55
C SER A 381 -15.79 -1.61 14.80
N ALA A 382 -16.50 -2.75 14.77
CA ALA A 382 -17.90 -2.82 15.16
C ALA A 382 -18.15 -2.63 16.67
N PHE A 383 -17.10 -2.44 17.47
CA PHE A 383 -17.14 -2.27 18.92
C PHE A 383 -16.62 -0.87 19.27
N THR A 384 -17.46 0.12 18.99
CA THR A 384 -17.11 1.53 19.12
C THR A 384 -17.99 2.23 20.15
N GLN A 385 -17.48 3.30 20.75
CA GLN A 385 -18.22 4.24 21.57
C GLN A 385 -17.75 5.67 21.24
N SER A 386 -18.65 6.64 21.22
CA SER A 386 -18.30 8.04 20.99
C SER A 386 -18.59 8.89 22.22
N ILE A 387 -17.64 9.72 22.64
CA ILE A 387 -17.80 10.64 23.78
C ILE A 387 -17.78 12.11 23.33
N GLY A 388 -18.57 12.93 23.99
CA GLY A 388 -18.74 14.36 23.67
C GLY A 388 -17.90 15.28 24.55
N PRO A 389 -17.68 16.54 24.12
CA PRO A 389 -16.87 17.53 24.81
C PRO A 389 -17.61 18.13 26.02
N PRO A 390 -16.89 18.57 27.07
CA PRO A 390 -15.45 18.40 27.24
C PRO A 390 -15.10 16.93 27.50
N VAL A 391 -14.14 16.41 26.75
CA VAL A 391 -13.66 15.04 26.94
C VAL A 391 -12.54 15.07 27.96
N ILE A 392 -12.71 14.43 29.11
CA ILE A 392 -11.66 14.33 30.11
C ILE A 392 -10.96 13.00 29.90
N ILE A 393 -9.65 13.03 29.68
CA ILE A 393 -8.81 11.86 29.47
C ILE A 393 -7.81 11.78 30.61
N GLU A 394 -7.84 10.67 31.35
CA GLU A 394 -6.94 10.46 32.49
C GLU A 394 -6.08 9.22 32.23
N ILE A 395 -4.76 9.31 32.46
CA ILE A 395 -3.85 8.15 32.41
C ILE A 395 -4.34 7.06 33.36
N GLU A 396 -4.93 7.42 34.51
CA GLU A 396 -5.47 6.46 35.48
C GLU A 396 -6.58 5.55 34.89
N GLU A 397 -7.21 5.93 33.78
CA GLU A 397 -8.16 5.06 33.06
C GLU A 397 -7.55 3.72 32.64
N VAL A 398 -6.23 3.61 32.45
CA VAL A 398 -5.56 2.33 32.12
C VAL A 398 -5.70 1.27 33.22
N THR A 399 -5.99 1.68 34.46
CA THR A 399 -6.17 0.78 35.60
C THR A 399 -7.60 0.25 35.72
N LYS A 400 -8.54 0.86 34.98
CA LYS A 400 -9.94 0.47 34.97
C LYS A 400 -10.14 -0.64 33.93
N ASP A 401 -10.89 -1.67 34.30
CA ASP A 401 -11.27 -2.71 33.35
C ASP A 401 -12.13 -2.13 32.23
N ILE A 402 -11.78 -2.44 30.98
CA ILE A 402 -12.58 -2.07 29.81
C ILE A 402 -13.86 -2.91 29.84
N VAL A 403 -15.02 -2.26 29.85
CA VAL A 403 -16.33 -2.92 29.82
C VAL A 403 -16.81 -3.02 28.36
N PRO A 404 -16.73 -4.19 27.69
CA PRO A 404 -17.04 -4.29 26.25
C PRO A 404 -18.49 -3.93 25.91
N ALA A 405 -19.41 -4.03 26.87
CA ALA A 405 -20.82 -3.67 26.70
C ALA A 405 -21.05 -2.16 26.47
N GLU A 406 -20.09 -1.29 26.82
CA GLU A 406 -20.16 0.14 26.56
C GLU A 406 -19.85 0.50 25.10
N TYR A 407 -19.23 -0.43 24.36
CA TYR A 407 -18.81 -0.28 22.97
C TYR A 407 -19.88 -0.83 22.02
N ASN A 408 -21.06 -0.23 22.07
CA ASN A 408 -22.26 -0.72 21.40
C ASN A 408 -22.69 0.13 20.17
N GLU A 409 -21.89 1.12 19.79
CA GLU A 409 -22.10 1.90 18.58
C GLU A 409 -21.56 1.16 17.35
N SER A 410 -22.21 1.37 16.20
CA SER A 410 -21.72 0.87 14.92
C SER A 410 -20.35 1.49 14.56
N ALA A 411 -19.64 0.82 13.66
CA ALA A 411 -18.38 1.33 13.11
C ALA A 411 -18.54 2.79 12.63
N SER A 412 -17.67 3.65 13.14
CA SER A 412 -17.59 5.06 12.80
C SER A 412 -16.68 5.27 11.60
N ILE A 413 -17.07 6.14 10.67
CA ILE A 413 -16.23 6.51 9.53
C ILE A 413 -15.15 7.47 10.03
N LEU A 414 -13.89 7.17 9.71
CA LEU A 414 -12.74 8.01 10.03
C LEU A 414 -12.09 8.61 8.78
N GLY A 415 -12.38 8.04 7.61
CA GLY A 415 -11.81 8.46 6.34
C GLY A 415 -12.80 8.30 5.20
N VAL A 416 -12.97 9.34 4.38
CA VAL A 416 -13.87 9.34 3.23
C VAL A 416 -13.27 10.09 2.04
N GLN A 417 -13.38 9.51 0.84
CA GLN A 417 -13.15 10.19 -0.42
C GLN A 417 -14.47 10.74 -0.95
N VAL A 418 -14.46 11.98 -1.42
CA VAL A 418 -15.59 12.64 -2.08
C VAL A 418 -15.18 13.04 -3.48
N GLN A 419 -15.94 12.58 -4.49
CA GLN A 419 -15.70 12.92 -5.88
C GLN A 419 -17.01 13.22 -6.65
N GLY A 420 -16.96 14.13 -7.60
CA GLY A 420 -18.09 14.42 -8.49
C GLY A 420 -18.21 15.89 -8.88
N SER A 421 -19.29 16.26 -9.54
CA SER A 421 -19.58 17.67 -9.86
C SER A 421 -20.13 18.38 -8.63
N SER A 422 -19.56 19.53 -8.27
CA SER A 422 -20.02 20.37 -7.16
C SER A 422 -20.16 21.82 -7.60
N SER A 423 -21.07 22.56 -6.96
CA SER A 423 -21.16 24.01 -7.08
C SER A 423 -20.22 24.71 -6.09
N SER A 424 -19.79 25.92 -6.45
CA SER A 424 -19.04 26.81 -5.57
C SER A 424 -19.83 27.14 -4.30
N LEU A 425 -19.14 27.07 -3.15
CA LEU A 425 -19.67 27.55 -1.86
C LEU A 425 -20.11 29.02 -1.94
N PHE A 426 -19.53 29.78 -2.87
CA PHE A 426 -19.74 31.22 -3.04
C PHE A 426 -20.65 31.58 -4.24
N LYS A 427 -21.31 30.60 -4.89
CA LYS A 427 -22.20 30.84 -6.05
C LYS A 427 -23.26 31.92 -5.78
N ASN A 428 -23.83 31.91 -4.58
CA ASN A 428 -24.87 32.86 -4.13
C ASN A 428 -24.45 33.67 -2.89
N LYS A 429 -23.14 33.81 -2.64
CA LYS A 429 -22.61 34.59 -1.50
C LYS A 429 -21.81 35.78 -2.03
N ILE A 430 -21.58 36.76 -1.15
CA ILE A 430 -20.64 37.85 -1.45
C ILE A 430 -19.24 37.26 -1.58
N LYS A 431 -18.60 37.51 -2.73
CA LYS A 431 -17.26 37.02 -3.02
C LYS A 431 -16.23 37.91 -2.31
N PRO A 432 -15.26 37.35 -1.57
CA PRO A 432 -14.26 38.14 -0.84
C PRO A 432 -13.34 38.98 -1.74
N PHE A 433 -13.10 38.53 -2.97
CA PHE A 433 -12.31 39.25 -3.99
C PHE A 433 -12.73 38.81 -5.40
N GLU A 434 -12.27 39.52 -6.43
CA GLU A 434 -12.52 39.16 -7.83
C GLU A 434 -11.49 38.14 -8.35
N ILE A 435 -11.98 37.07 -8.98
CA ILE A 435 -11.15 36.04 -9.62
C ILE A 435 -11.37 36.09 -11.13
N LYS A 436 -10.27 36.17 -11.89
CA LYS A 436 -10.30 36.27 -13.36
C LYS A 436 -11.04 35.10 -14.02
N ASN A 437 -10.77 33.87 -13.58
CA ASN A 437 -11.30 32.63 -14.14
C ASN A 437 -12.25 31.92 -13.17
N TYR A 438 -13.20 32.68 -12.60
CA TYR A 438 -14.16 32.15 -11.64
C TYR A 438 -15.00 31.01 -12.23
N ARG A 439 -15.19 29.93 -11.46
CA ARG A 439 -16.08 28.81 -11.80
C ARG A 439 -17.23 28.72 -10.80
N ASN A 440 -18.46 28.68 -11.33
CA ASN A 440 -19.66 28.39 -10.54
C ASN A 440 -19.75 26.91 -10.16
N GLU A 441 -19.19 26.03 -11.00
CA GLU A 441 -19.35 24.57 -10.96
C GLU A 441 -18.06 23.92 -11.48
N GLY A 442 -17.77 22.72 -11.00
CA GLY A 442 -16.55 22.01 -11.36
C GLY A 442 -16.50 20.61 -10.75
N THR A 443 -15.56 19.80 -11.19
CA THR A 443 -15.34 18.46 -10.64
C THR A 443 -14.41 18.57 -9.43
N VAL A 444 -14.89 18.09 -8.29
CA VAL A 444 -14.13 18.02 -7.05
C VAL A 444 -13.68 16.59 -6.80
N ASN A 445 -12.50 16.43 -6.20
CA ASN A 445 -12.01 15.14 -5.70
C ASN A 445 -11.09 15.41 -4.51
N SER A 446 -11.61 15.09 -3.33
CA SER A 446 -10.97 15.38 -2.04
C SER A 446 -11.11 14.20 -1.09
N VAL A 447 -10.12 14.05 -0.21
CA VAL A 447 -10.13 13.02 0.83
C VAL A 447 -10.06 13.69 2.19
N TYR A 448 -10.88 13.20 3.11
CA TYR A 448 -11.00 13.71 4.46
C TYR A 448 -10.70 12.59 5.44
N PHE A 449 -9.73 12.81 6.32
CA PHE A 449 -9.49 12.01 7.51
C PHE A 449 -9.71 12.88 8.74
N SER A 450 -10.39 12.32 9.73
CA SER A 450 -10.72 12.98 11.01
C SER A 450 -9.65 12.80 12.09
N ASP A 451 -8.44 12.45 11.66
CA ASP A 451 -7.22 12.39 12.46
C ASP A 451 -6.17 13.29 11.79
N GLY A 452 -5.85 14.41 12.43
CA GLY A 452 -4.81 15.32 11.99
C GLY A 452 -3.40 14.74 12.13
N ASN A 453 -3.19 13.86 13.11
CA ASN A 453 -1.91 13.23 13.42
C ASN A 453 -1.63 12.00 12.54
N LEU A 454 -2.54 11.62 11.63
CA LEU A 454 -2.43 10.41 10.81
C LEU A 454 -1.13 10.33 9.98
N ALA A 455 -0.60 11.49 9.56
CA ALA A 455 0.65 11.64 8.82
C ALA A 455 1.87 11.90 9.70
N GLU A 456 1.69 12.00 11.02
CA GLU A 456 2.77 12.36 11.94
C GLU A 456 3.55 11.13 12.43
N ASN A 457 4.85 11.10 12.13
CA ASN A 457 5.81 10.17 12.68
C ASN A 457 6.23 10.56 14.11
N GLN A 458 6.58 9.55 14.91
CA GLN A 458 7.24 9.79 16.19
C GLN A 458 8.67 10.34 15.96
N THR A 459 9.25 10.95 17.01
CA THR A 459 10.63 11.39 17.01
C THR A 459 11.41 10.74 18.16
N ASP A 460 12.71 10.54 17.94
CA ASP A 460 13.67 10.15 18.96
C ASP A 460 14.91 11.04 18.89
N LYS A 461 15.20 11.75 20.00
CA LYS A 461 16.31 12.70 20.12
C LYS A 461 16.40 13.71 18.96
N GLY A 462 15.25 14.17 18.46
CA GLY A 462 15.15 15.13 17.35
C GLY A 462 15.21 14.52 15.95
N ASN A 463 15.47 13.22 15.82
CA ASN A 463 15.38 12.52 14.55
C ASN A 463 13.97 11.96 14.35
N TYR A 464 13.47 12.00 13.12
CA TYR A 464 12.21 11.38 12.77
C TYR A 464 12.37 9.85 12.74
N LEU A 465 11.33 9.15 13.18
CA LEU A 465 11.19 7.70 13.04
C LEU A 465 10.33 7.38 11.81
N PRO A 466 10.30 6.12 11.35
CA PRO A 466 9.39 5.72 10.28
C PRO A 466 7.92 6.04 10.62
N LEU A 467 7.16 6.57 9.67
CA LEU A 467 5.74 6.84 9.86
C LEU A 467 4.97 5.53 10.04
N GLY A 468 4.22 5.44 11.13
CA GLY A 468 3.52 4.23 11.55
C GLY A 468 4.35 3.33 12.48
N TYR A 469 5.62 3.63 12.76
CA TYR A 469 6.40 2.92 13.77
C TYR A 469 6.16 3.51 15.17
N ASP A 470 5.88 2.64 16.13
CA ASP A 470 5.78 3.00 17.54
C ASP A 470 7.03 2.55 18.31
N LYS A 471 7.81 3.52 18.82
CA LYS A 471 9.10 3.24 19.46
C LYS A 471 9.00 2.46 20.77
N TRP A 472 7.85 2.50 21.43
CA TRP A 472 7.68 1.86 22.74
C TRP A 472 7.29 0.39 22.63
N THR A 473 6.48 0.06 21.62
CA THR A 473 6.05 -1.32 21.35
C THR A 473 6.84 -2.01 20.25
N SER A 474 7.62 -1.24 19.47
CA SER A 474 8.26 -1.69 18.22
C SER A 474 7.26 -2.20 17.18
N ASN A 475 5.98 -1.82 17.29
CA ASN A 475 4.96 -2.15 16.30
C ASN A 475 5.08 -1.25 15.07
N GLU A 476 4.77 -1.79 13.89
CA GLU A 476 4.69 -1.05 12.64
C GLU A 476 3.25 -1.11 12.09
N TYR A 477 2.66 0.06 11.85
CA TYR A 477 1.31 0.26 11.34
C TYR A 477 1.31 0.74 9.89
N ALA A 478 0.21 0.54 9.17
CA ALA A 478 0.11 0.80 7.73
C ALA A 478 -0.06 2.27 7.33
N ASN A 479 0.06 3.23 8.28
CA ASN A 479 -0.18 4.66 8.07
C ASN A 479 0.55 5.22 6.84
N LYS A 480 1.85 4.95 6.74
CA LYS A 480 2.69 5.42 5.62
C LYS A 480 2.19 4.93 4.27
N THR A 481 2.06 3.62 4.11
CA THR A 481 1.64 3.00 2.84
C THR A 481 0.23 3.43 2.44
N PHE A 482 -0.67 3.54 3.43
CA PHE A 482 -2.03 3.99 3.19
C PHE A 482 -2.10 5.44 2.70
N LEU A 483 -1.41 6.37 3.37
CA LEU A 483 -1.35 7.77 2.95
C LEU A 483 -0.65 7.94 1.60
N MET A 484 0.41 7.18 1.35
CA MET A 484 1.04 7.16 0.03
C MET A 484 0.06 6.74 -1.07
N ASN A 485 -0.76 5.71 -0.85
CA ASN A 485 -1.78 5.30 -1.81
C ASN A 485 -2.80 6.42 -2.08
N VAL A 486 -3.26 7.09 -1.03
CA VAL A 486 -4.19 8.23 -1.16
C VAL A 486 -3.55 9.35 -1.98
N ILE A 487 -2.30 9.71 -1.68
CA ILE A 487 -1.57 10.75 -2.41
C ILE A 487 -1.32 10.35 -3.86
N HIS A 488 -0.98 9.09 -4.14
CA HIS A 488 -0.85 8.57 -5.50
C HIS A 488 -2.18 8.66 -6.27
N LYS A 489 -3.31 8.37 -5.62
CA LYS A 489 -4.64 8.45 -6.23
C LYS A 489 -4.99 9.88 -6.58
N LEU A 490 -4.77 10.82 -5.66
CA LEU A 490 -5.11 12.23 -5.83
C LEU A 490 -4.15 12.96 -6.77
N SER A 491 -2.89 12.54 -6.88
CA SER A 491 -1.91 13.23 -7.76
C SER A 491 -2.03 12.84 -9.24
N ASN A 492 -3.18 12.28 -9.67
CA ASN A 492 -3.42 11.74 -11.01
C ASN A 492 -2.45 10.62 -11.46
N ALA A 493 -1.83 9.95 -10.50
CA ALA A 493 -1.00 8.76 -10.74
C ALA A 493 -1.80 7.45 -10.54
N SER A 494 -3.10 7.49 -10.82
CA SER A 494 -4.06 6.42 -10.56
C SER A 494 -3.67 5.10 -11.20
N GLN A 495 -2.99 5.15 -12.34
CA GLN A 495 -2.45 4.00 -13.05
C GLN A 495 -1.65 3.08 -12.11
N ARG A 496 -0.75 3.61 -11.25
CA ARG A 496 0.09 2.77 -10.37
C ARG A 496 -0.71 1.97 -9.34
N ILE A 497 -1.86 2.48 -8.91
CA ILE A 497 -2.71 1.81 -7.91
C ILE A 497 -3.42 0.60 -8.53
N GLU A 498 -3.65 0.60 -9.84
CA GLU A 498 -4.30 -0.51 -10.54
C GLU A 498 -3.45 -1.79 -10.51
N LEU A 499 -2.11 -1.66 -10.54
CA LEU A 499 -1.19 -2.82 -10.40
C LEU A 499 -1.38 -3.59 -9.09
N ARG A 500 -1.85 -2.93 -8.03
CA ARG A 500 -2.10 -3.56 -6.72
C ARG A 500 -3.34 -4.44 -6.69
N GLN A 501 -4.23 -4.35 -7.69
CA GLN A 501 -5.51 -5.04 -7.67
C GLN A 501 -5.42 -6.51 -8.11
N LYS A 502 -4.28 -6.92 -8.70
CA LYS A 502 -4.08 -8.29 -9.16
C LYS A 502 -3.91 -9.23 -7.96
N LYS A 503 -4.96 -9.98 -7.62
CA LYS A 503 -4.94 -10.98 -6.55
C LYS A 503 -4.63 -12.36 -7.10
N TRP A 504 -3.66 -13.04 -6.51
CA TRP A 504 -3.38 -14.43 -6.81
C TRP A 504 -4.29 -15.30 -5.95
N VAL A 505 -5.15 -16.11 -6.57
CA VAL A 505 -5.96 -17.07 -5.82
C VAL A 505 -5.10 -18.30 -5.59
N LEU A 506 -4.45 -18.36 -4.43
CA LEU A 506 -3.77 -19.57 -3.97
C LEU A 506 -4.75 -20.36 -3.12
N ILE A 507 -5.09 -21.56 -3.59
CA ILE A 507 -5.85 -22.52 -2.81
C ILE A 507 -4.80 -23.31 -2.01
N PRO A 508 -4.63 -23.05 -0.70
CA PRO A 508 -3.66 -23.80 0.08
C PRO A 508 -4.02 -25.29 0.03
N TYR A 509 -3.00 -26.11 -0.15
CA TYR A 509 -3.16 -27.56 -0.14
C TYR A 509 -3.53 -27.99 1.28
N ASP A 510 -4.70 -28.61 1.46
CA ASP A 510 -5.09 -29.20 2.74
C ASP A 510 -4.28 -30.48 2.97
N PRO A 511 -3.28 -30.48 3.88
CA PRO A 511 -2.40 -31.62 4.07
C PRO A 511 -3.14 -32.83 4.66
N LEU A 512 -4.22 -32.61 5.40
CA LEU A 512 -5.06 -33.67 5.96
C LEU A 512 -5.87 -34.36 4.85
N ARG A 513 -6.42 -33.60 3.90
CA ARG A 513 -7.13 -34.18 2.74
C ARG A 513 -6.19 -34.91 1.80
N ILE A 514 -4.98 -34.37 1.55
CA ILE A 514 -4.00 -35.01 0.68
C ILE A 514 -3.49 -36.30 1.30
N SER A 515 -3.16 -36.29 2.60
CA SER A 515 -2.73 -37.51 3.30
C SER A 515 -3.83 -38.57 3.34
N ALA A 516 -5.09 -38.18 3.59
CA ALA A 516 -6.23 -39.09 3.57
C ALA A 516 -6.47 -39.73 2.18
N ASN A 517 -6.28 -38.97 1.10
CA ASN A 517 -6.52 -39.44 -0.27
C ASN A 517 -5.27 -39.89 -1.03
N ALA A 518 -4.10 -39.92 -0.38
CA ALA A 518 -2.81 -40.13 -1.03
C ALA A 518 -2.75 -41.42 -1.87
N GLN A 519 -3.34 -42.52 -1.38
CA GLN A 519 -3.39 -43.77 -2.14
C GLN A 519 -4.26 -43.67 -3.40
N SER A 520 -5.44 -43.06 -3.31
CA SER A 520 -6.32 -42.86 -4.47
C SER A 520 -5.67 -41.98 -5.53
N LEU A 521 -4.93 -40.95 -5.11
CA LEU A 521 -4.19 -40.08 -6.02
C LEU A 521 -3.05 -40.84 -6.71
N LYS A 522 -2.27 -41.66 -5.98
CA LYS A 522 -1.21 -42.52 -6.56
C LYS A 522 -1.78 -43.52 -7.58
N TRP A 523 -2.87 -44.20 -7.20
CA TRP A 523 -3.98 -44.67 -8.03
C TRP A 523 -4.08 -44.08 -9.44
N ILE A 524 -4.69 -42.91 -9.42
CA ILE A 524 -5.08 -42.13 -10.57
C ILE A 524 -3.86 -41.74 -11.41
N LEU A 525 -2.78 -41.27 -10.76
CA LEU A 525 -1.56 -40.84 -11.44
C LEU A 525 -0.81 -41.98 -12.14
N LEU A 526 -0.90 -43.23 -11.66
CA LEU A 526 -0.29 -44.39 -12.31
C LEU A 526 -1.14 -44.94 -13.46
N PHE A 527 -2.45 -45.09 -13.23
CA PHE A 527 -3.32 -45.80 -14.17
C PHE A 527 -3.91 -44.91 -15.28
N ILE A 528 -4.13 -43.62 -15.03
CA ILE A 528 -4.68 -42.74 -16.07
C ILE A 528 -3.73 -42.60 -17.27
N PRO A 529 -2.43 -42.30 -17.10
CA PRO A 529 -1.52 -42.15 -18.25
C PRO A 529 -1.36 -43.45 -19.05
N THR A 530 -1.32 -44.58 -18.34
CA THR A 530 -1.20 -45.91 -18.98
C THR A 530 -2.47 -46.28 -19.74
N LEU A 531 -3.67 -46.00 -19.19
CA LEU A 531 -4.94 -46.20 -19.88
C LEU A 531 -5.07 -45.29 -21.11
N LEU A 532 -4.67 -44.01 -21.00
CA LEU A 532 -4.63 -43.08 -22.13
C LEU A 532 -3.69 -43.58 -23.24
N GLY A 533 -2.52 -44.09 -22.88
CA GLY A 533 -1.58 -44.71 -23.82
C GLY A 533 -2.17 -45.93 -24.54
N LEU A 534 -2.86 -46.81 -23.80
CA LEU A 534 -3.52 -47.98 -24.37
C LEU A 534 -4.70 -47.60 -25.29
N LEU A 535 -5.51 -46.61 -24.91
CA LEU A 535 -6.61 -46.11 -25.73
C LEU A 535 -6.10 -45.48 -27.03
N LEU A 536 -5.06 -44.64 -26.95
CA LEU A 536 -4.41 -44.07 -28.13
C LEU A 536 -3.80 -45.15 -29.02
N GLY A 537 -3.09 -46.11 -28.43
CA GLY A 537 -2.52 -47.25 -29.16
C GLY A 537 -3.58 -48.11 -29.85
N GLY A 538 -4.69 -48.39 -29.17
CA GLY A 538 -5.84 -49.11 -29.71
C GLY A 538 -6.56 -48.35 -30.82
N LEU A 539 -6.72 -47.03 -30.67
CA LEU A 539 -7.30 -46.17 -31.71
C LEU A 539 -6.42 -46.16 -32.97
N ILE A 540 -5.10 -46.02 -32.81
CA ILE A 540 -4.13 -46.08 -33.91
C ILE A 540 -4.16 -47.46 -34.58
N TYR A 541 -4.22 -48.54 -33.81
CA TYR A 541 -4.32 -49.89 -34.34
C TYR A 541 -5.60 -50.09 -35.17
N ARG A 542 -6.74 -49.59 -34.68
CA ARG A 542 -8.05 -49.71 -35.35
C ARG A 542 -8.15 -48.84 -36.59
N LEU A 543 -7.54 -47.65 -36.58
CA LEU A 543 -7.43 -46.79 -37.76
C LEU A 543 -6.50 -47.41 -38.82
N ARG A 544 -5.42 -48.10 -38.40
CA ARG A 544 -4.59 -48.90 -39.31
C ARG A 544 -5.37 -50.10 -39.87
N SER A 545 -6.04 -50.90 -39.04
CA SER A 545 -6.72 -52.12 -39.51
C SER A 545 -7.85 -51.86 -40.50
N LYS A 546 -8.55 -50.72 -40.39
CA LYS A 546 -9.55 -50.29 -41.39
C LYS A 546 -8.96 -49.85 -42.74
N HIS A 547 -7.66 -49.53 -42.82
CA HIS A 547 -6.96 -49.20 -44.07
C HIS A 547 -6.19 -50.40 -44.68
N PHE A 548 -6.05 -51.51 -43.95
CA PHE A 548 -5.39 -52.74 -44.39
C PHE A 548 -6.36 -53.93 -44.58
N GLY A 549 -7.65 -53.74 -44.34
CA GLY A 549 -8.73 -54.69 -44.63
C GLY A 549 -9.46 -54.35 -45.92
N GLY A 550 -8.72 -54.31 -47.03
CA GLY A 550 -9.19 -54.14 -48.40
C GLY A 550 -8.19 -54.78 -49.35
#